data_AF-A0A8D0EVB5-F1
#
_entry.id   AF-A0A8D0EVB5-F1
#
_cell.length_a   1.000
_cell.length_b   1.000
_cell.length_c   1.000
_cell.angle_alpha   90.00
_cell.angle_beta   90.00
_cell.angle_gamma   90.00
#
_symmetry.space_group_name_H-M   'P 1'
#
loop_
_entity.id
_entity.type
_entity.pdbx_description
1 polymer ?
#
loop_
_entity_poly.entity_id
_entity_poly.type
_entity_poly.pdbx_seq_one_letter_code
_entity_poly.pdbx_strand_id
1 'polypeptide(L)'
;MFKQVPRTSGTGCYYLNSVSPEGQEMYLRYDQTARRPPYRMSRILARHQLLTKIQQEIEAKEACDWLRAAGFPQYAQFYEDSQFPIDIAAVKKDHDFLDKDLVEPLCRRLNTLNKCASMKLDVNFQRKKGTVKSLHYTITS
;
A
#
# COMPACT_ATOMS: atom_id res chain seq x y z
N MET A 1 -22.80 -44.95 24.66
CA MET A 1 -23.10 -44.77 23.23
C MET A 1 -23.17 -43.28 22.91
N PHE A 2 -22.09 -42.69 22.41
CA PHE A 2 -22.09 -41.29 21.97
C PHE A 2 -22.60 -41.22 20.53
N LYS A 3 -23.77 -40.59 20.33
CA LYS A 3 -24.32 -40.36 19.00
C LYS A 3 -23.54 -39.21 18.33
N GLN A 4 -22.93 -39.51 17.18
CA GLN A 4 -22.34 -38.50 16.30
C GLN A 4 -23.47 -37.78 15.56
N VAL A 5 -23.41 -36.44 15.55
CA VAL A 5 -24.31 -35.59 14.74
C VAL A 5 -23.56 -35.22 13.45
N PRO A 6 -24.22 -35.21 12.26
CA PRO A 6 -23.56 -34.88 11.01
C PRO A 6 -23.15 -33.40 10.98
N ARG A 7 -21.87 -33.12 10.69
CA ARG A 7 -21.41 -31.76 10.41
C ARG A 7 -21.81 -31.36 9.00
N THR A 8 -22.68 -30.37 8.90
CA THR A 8 -23.06 -29.72 7.65
C THR A 8 -21.84 -29.02 7.04
N SER A 9 -21.48 -29.43 5.82
CA SER A 9 -20.65 -28.66 4.91
C SER A 9 -21.35 -27.34 4.57
N GLY A 10 -20.65 -26.22 4.63
CA GLY A 10 -21.11 -24.98 4.01
C GLY A 10 -21.21 -23.77 4.93
N THR A 11 -20.10 -23.36 5.54
CA THR A 11 -20.02 -22.02 6.17
C THR A 11 -18.62 -21.39 6.09
N GLY A 12 -17.67 -21.99 5.36
CA GLY A 12 -16.30 -21.46 5.24
C GLY A 12 -16.06 -20.50 4.05
N CYS A 13 -17.03 -20.35 3.14
CA CYS A 13 -16.76 -19.85 1.80
C CYS A 13 -16.84 -18.32 1.63
N TYR A 14 -17.41 -17.58 2.59
CA TYR A 14 -17.67 -16.14 2.40
C TYR A 14 -16.51 -15.20 2.78
N TYR A 15 -15.45 -15.69 3.43
CA TYR A 15 -14.26 -14.88 3.80
C TYR A 15 -13.04 -15.08 2.89
N LEU A 16 -13.03 -16.11 2.04
CA LEU A 16 -11.89 -16.41 1.17
C LEU A 16 -11.71 -15.38 0.04
N ASN A 17 -12.80 -14.75 -0.39
CA ASN A 17 -12.80 -13.81 -1.51
C ASN A 17 -12.24 -12.42 -1.17
N SER A 18 -12.06 -12.09 0.12
CA SER A 18 -11.50 -10.81 0.58
C SER A 18 -9.98 -10.82 0.75
N VAL A 19 -9.33 -11.96 0.51
CA VAL A 19 -7.88 -12.14 0.65
C VAL A 19 -7.23 -12.18 -0.73
N SER A 20 -6.06 -11.56 -0.88
CA SER A 20 -5.21 -11.61 -2.10
C SER A 20 -5.02 -13.06 -2.59
N PRO A 21 -4.86 -13.31 -3.90
CA PRO A 21 -4.66 -14.67 -4.45
C PRO A 21 -3.58 -15.48 -3.71
N GLU A 22 -2.50 -14.82 -3.30
CA GLU A 22 -1.39 -15.42 -2.53
C GLU A 22 -1.82 -15.83 -1.11
N GLY A 23 -2.74 -15.09 -0.50
CA GLY A 23 -3.29 -15.43 0.80
C GLY A 23 -4.33 -16.55 0.74
N GLN A 24 -4.97 -16.76 -0.42
CA GLN A 24 -5.81 -17.93 -0.66
C GLN A 24 -4.96 -19.20 -0.78
N GLU A 25 -3.86 -19.15 -1.52
CA GLU A 25 -2.91 -20.27 -1.64
C GLU A 25 -2.26 -20.61 -0.29
N MET A 26 -1.92 -19.58 0.49
CA MET A 26 -1.46 -19.76 1.86
C MET A 26 -2.52 -20.48 2.71
N TYR A 27 -3.79 -20.08 2.64
CA TYR A 27 -4.87 -20.71 3.41
C TYR A 27 -5.01 -22.21 3.08
N LEU A 28 -4.98 -22.55 1.78
CA LEU A 28 -5.08 -23.92 1.29
C LEU A 28 -3.90 -24.79 1.73
N ARG A 29 -2.67 -24.25 1.69
CA ARG A 29 -1.46 -24.97 2.15
C ARG A 29 -1.49 -25.28 3.65
N TYR A 30 -2.11 -24.41 4.43
CA TYR A 30 -2.17 -24.54 5.89
C TYR A 30 -3.30 -25.48 6.37
N ASP A 31 -4.39 -25.62 5.61
CA ASP A 31 -5.54 -26.48 5.95
C ASP A 31 -5.20 -27.99 6.00
N GLN A 32 -4.14 -28.41 5.29
CA GLN A 32 -3.59 -29.77 5.40
C GLN A 32 -2.99 -30.08 6.79
N THR A 33 -2.81 -29.08 7.66
CA THR A 33 -2.27 -29.24 9.01
C THR A 33 -3.34 -29.01 10.10
N ALA A 34 -4.39 -29.83 10.08
CA ALA A 34 -5.62 -29.73 10.90
C ALA A 34 -5.46 -29.90 12.44
N ARG A 35 -4.48 -29.23 13.08
CA ARG A 35 -4.28 -29.23 14.55
C ARG A 35 -3.75 -27.92 15.13
N ARG A 36 -4.09 -26.74 14.58
CA ARG A 36 -3.67 -25.46 15.18
C ARG A 36 -4.87 -24.62 15.64
N PRO A 37 -4.86 -24.09 16.89
CA PRO A 37 -5.98 -23.30 17.39
C PRO A 37 -6.26 -22.09 16.48
N PRO A 38 -7.53 -21.74 16.21
CA PRO A 38 -7.93 -20.70 15.26
C PRO A 38 -7.25 -19.34 15.51
N TYR A 39 -6.94 -19.03 16.77
CA TYR A 39 -6.23 -17.82 17.18
C TYR A 39 -4.78 -17.72 16.68
N ARG A 40 -4.09 -18.85 16.42
CA ARG A 40 -2.73 -18.82 15.86
C ARG A 40 -2.76 -18.32 14.41
N MET A 41 -3.74 -18.75 13.62
CA MET A 41 -3.88 -18.32 12.23
C MET A 41 -4.23 -16.84 12.13
N SER A 42 -5.19 -16.37 12.94
CA SER A 42 -5.55 -14.96 13.00
C SER A 42 -4.34 -14.07 13.34
N ARG A 43 -3.48 -14.50 14.29
CA ARG A 43 -2.26 -13.76 14.65
C ARG A 43 -1.22 -13.75 13.52
N ILE A 44 -1.06 -14.84 12.79
CA ILE A 44 -0.12 -14.93 11.66
C ILE A 44 -0.58 -14.00 10.53
N LEU A 45 -1.86 -14.04 10.18
CA LEU A 45 -2.44 -13.19 9.15
C LEU A 45 -2.37 -11.71 9.53
N ALA A 46 -2.72 -11.35 10.77
CA ALA A 46 -2.60 -9.98 11.27
C ALA A 46 -1.15 -9.47 11.21
N ARG A 47 -0.17 -10.30 11.59
CA ARG A 47 1.25 -9.96 11.47
C ARG A 47 1.65 -9.75 10.01
N HIS A 48 1.22 -10.63 9.12
CA HIS A 48 1.53 -10.51 7.69
C HIS A 48 0.94 -9.22 7.11
N GLN A 49 -0.34 -8.94 7.38
CA GLN A 49 -0.99 -7.69 6.96
C GLN A 49 -0.25 -6.44 7.48
N LEU A 50 0.17 -6.45 8.75
CA LEU A 50 0.93 -5.33 9.32
C LEU A 50 2.28 -5.14 8.62
N LEU A 51 3.02 -6.22 8.37
CA LEU A 51 4.31 -6.15 7.67
C LEU A 51 4.12 -5.66 6.23
N THR A 52 3.09 -6.12 5.54
CA THR A 52 2.76 -5.64 4.18
C THR A 52 2.43 -4.15 4.20
N LYS A 53 1.65 -3.66 5.17
CA LYS A 53 1.36 -2.23 5.30
C LYS A 53 2.63 -1.40 5.54
N ILE A 54 3.47 -1.81 6.48
CA ILE A 54 4.73 -1.11 6.77
C ILE A 54 5.63 -1.07 5.53
N GLN A 55 5.77 -2.20 4.83
CA GLN A 55 6.56 -2.27 3.60
C GLN A 55 6.03 -1.31 2.53
N GLN A 56 4.71 -1.24 2.37
CA GLN A 56 4.09 -0.31 1.42
C GLN A 56 4.28 1.16 1.80
N GLU A 57 4.18 1.49 3.09
CA GLU A 57 4.43 2.85 3.58
C GLU A 57 5.88 3.29 3.29
N ILE A 58 6.84 2.38 3.51
CA ILE A 58 8.25 2.63 3.20
C ILE A 58 8.43 2.82 1.68
N GLU A 59 7.92 1.91 0.86
CA GLU A 59 8.04 1.98 -0.60
C GLU A 59 7.39 3.23 -1.18
N ALA A 60 6.21 3.61 -0.68
CA ALA A 60 5.53 4.84 -1.10
C ALA A 60 6.34 6.07 -0.70
N LYS A 61 6.87 6.10 0.53
CA LYS A 61 7.72 7.21 0.99
C LYS A 61 8.98 7.34 0.14
N GLU A 62 9.69 6.24 -0.10
CA GLU A 62 10.91 6.23 -0.92
C GLU A 62 10.63 6.65 -2.36
N ALA A 63 9.52 6.20 -2.94
CA ALA A 63 9.12 6.62 -4.28
C ALA A 63 8.82 8.12 -4.34
N CYS A 64 8.08 8.66 -3.36
CA CYS A 64 7.82 10.09 -3.26
C CYS A 64 9.10 10.91 -3.05
N ASP A 65 10.00 10.47 -2.17
CA ASP A 65 11.27 11.16 -1.92
C ASP A 65 12.17 11.14 -3.16
N TRP A 66 12.22 10.01 -3.88
CA TRP A 66 12.91 9.92 -5.17
C TRP A 66 12.31 10.86 -6.21
N LEU A 67 10.98 10.91 -6.35
CA LEU A 67 10.29 11.80 -7.30
C LEU A 67 10.61 13.28 -7.03
N ARG A 68 10.63 13.70 -5.76
CA ARG A 68 11.02 15.06 -5.40
C ARG A 68 12.49 15.34 -5.74
N ALA A 69 13.40 14.40 -5.45
CA ALA A 69 14.82 14.56 -5.74
C ALA A 69 15.15 14.55 -7.25
N ALA A 70 14.42 13.75 -8.03
CA ALA A 70 14.57 13.65 -9.47
C ALA A 70 13.97 14.85 -10.25
N GLY A 71 13.36 15.81 -9.56
CA GLY A 71 12.74 16.99 -10.19
C GLY A 71 11.30 16.79 -10.65
N PHE A 72 10.62 15.74 -10.17
CA PHE A 72 9.21 15.46 -10.45
C PHE A 72 8.29 15.61 -9.21
N PRO A 73 8.29 16.74 -8.49
CA PRO A 73 7.53 16.90 -7.26
C PRO A 73 6.00 16.81 -7.47
N GLN A 74 5.51 17.08 -8.68
CA GLN A 74 4.08 17.05 -9.02
C GLN A 74 3.44 15.66 -8.79
N TYR A 75 4.16 14.57 -9.12
CA TYR A 75 3.64 13.23 -8.93
C TYR A 75 3.61 12.81 -7.46
N ALA A 76 4.58 13.28 -6.66
CA ALA A 76 4.54 13.06 -5.22
C ALA A 76 3.32 13.78 -4.59
N GLN A 77 2.99 14.98 -5.09
CA GLN A 77 1.82 15.73 -4.65
C GLN A 77 0.52 15.02 -5.00
N PHE A 78 0.38 14.46 -6.21
CA PHE A 78 -0.78 13.66 -6.60
C PHE A 78 -1.00 12.45 -5.68
N TYR A 79 0.07 11.82 -5.21
CA TYR A 79 -0.05 10.71 -4.25
C TYR A 79 -0.53 11.19 -2.88
N GLU A 80 0.01 12.30 -2.37
CA GLU A 80 -0.45 12.92 -1.11
C GLU A 80 -1.92 13.35 -1.17
N ASP A 81 -2.36 13.82 -2.32
CA ASP A 81 -3.74 14.26 -2.56
C ASP A 81 -4.67 13.10 -2.94
N SER A 82 -4.19 11.84 -2.82
CA SER A 82 -4.94 10.61 -3.10
C SER A 82 -5.51 10.53 -4.52
N GLN A 83 -4.83 11.11 -5.51
CA GLN A 83 -5.25 11.11 -6.91
C GLN A 83 -4.75 9.88 -7.70
N PHE A 84 -4.04 8.99 -7.03
CA PHE A 84 -3.64 7.70 -7.59
C PHE A 84 -4.82 6.70 -7.56
N PRO A 85 -4.89 5.76 -8.51
CA PRO A 85 -3.89 5.45 -9.55
C PRO A 85 -3.96 6.36 -10.79
N ILE A 86 -2.79 6.60 -11.41
CA ILE A 86 -2.64 7.38 -12.65
C ILE A 86 -2.27 6.46 -13.84
N ASP A 87 -2.58 6.91 -15.06
CA ASP A 87 -2.21 6.19 -16.28
C ASP A 87 -0.72 6.35 -16.62
N ILE A 88 0.05 5.28 -16.45
CA ILE A 88 1.49 5.24 -16.74
C ILE A 88 1.76 5.32 -18.25
N ALA A 89 0.85 4.82 -19.10
CA ALA A 89 1.05 4.87 -20.54
C ALA A 89 0.96 6.30 -21.06
N ALA A 90 0.06 7.11 -20.50
CA ALA A 90 -0.01 8.55 -20.75
C ALA A 90 1.28 9.25 -20.30
N VAL A 91 1.74 9.02 -19.06
CA VAL A 91 2.99 9.63 -18.55
C VAL A 91 4.19 9.32 -19.43
N LYS A 92 4.31 8.08 -19.93
CA LYS A 92 5.38 7.69 -20.86
C LYS A 92 5.37 8.48 -22.17
N LYS A 93 4.18 8.79 -22.69
CA LYS A 93 4.03 9.61 -23.91
C LYS A 93 4.34 11.07 -23.63
N ASP A 94 3.88 11.59 -22.50
CA ASP A 94 4.12 12.99 -22.12
C ASP A 94 5.60 13.28 -21.86
N HIS A 95 6.40 12.24 -21.56
CA HIS A 95 7.83 12.32 -21.26
C HIS A 95 8.69 11.61 -22.32
N ASP A 96 8.19 11.48 -23.54
CA ASP A 96 8.93 10.87 -24.67
C ASP A 96 10.20 11.65 -25.05
N PHE A 97 10.27 12.92 -24.67
CA PHE A 97 11.43 13.81 -24.82
C PHE A 97 12.59 13.48 -23.87
N LEU A 98 12.35 12.72 -22.79
CA LEU A 98 13.39 12.30 -21.87
C LEU A 98 14.11 11.05 -22.38
N ASP A 99 15.38 10.92 -22.01
CA ASP A 99 16.12 9.68 -22.26
C ASP A 99 15.40 8.48 -21.63
N LYS A 100 15.42 7.35 -22.34
CA LYS A 100 14.78 6.10 -21.88
C LYS A 100 15.24 5.69 -20.49
N ASP A 101 16.50 5.97 -20.18
CA ASP A 101 17.14 5.68 -18.89
C ASP A 101 16.58 6.53 -17.73
N LEU A 102 15.89 7.64 -18.00
CA LEU A 102 15.18 8.46 -17.02
C LEU A 102 13.69 8.10 -16.94
N VAL A 103 13.07 7.77 -18.07
CA VAL A 103 11.64 7.42 -18.16
C VAL A 103 11.35 6.10 -17.44
N GLU A 104 12.24 5.11 -17.57
CA GLU A 104 12.00 3.78 -17.00
C GLU A 104 12.02 3.77 -15.45
N PRO A 105 12.99 4.41 -14.76
CA PRO A 105 12.93 4.61 -13.32
C PRO A 105 11.69 5.39 -12.86
N LEU A 106 11.31 6.46 -13.58
CA LEU A 106 10.10 7.24 -13.29
C LEU A 106 8.86 6.34 -13.30
N CYS A 107 8.67 5.59 -14.37
CA CYS A 107 7.54 4.68 -14.52
C CYS A 107 7.51 3.59 -13.45
N ARG A 108 8.68 3.08 -13.03
CA ARG A 108 8.77 2.10 -11.94
C ARG A 108 8.26 2.70 -10.62
N ARG A 109 8.67 3.93 -10.28
CA ARG A 109 8.22 4.61 -9.06
C ARG A 109 6.72 4.91 -9.07
N LEU A 110 6.19 5.39 -10.20
CA LEU A 110 4.76 5.64 -10.34
C LEU A 110 3.92 4.36 -10.27
N ASN A 111 4.42 3.23 -10.80
CA ASN A 111 3.76 1.93 -10.64
C ASN A 111 3.74 1.46 -9.18
N THR A 112 4.81 1.69 -8.41
CA THR A 112 4.81 1.41 -6.96
C THR A 112 3.70 2.20 -6.27
N LEU A 113 3.60 3.51 -6.53
CA LEU A 113 2.55 4.36 -5.97
C LEU A 113 1.13 3.94 -6.39
N ASN A 114 0.93 3.55 -7.65
CA ASN A 114 -0.34 2.99 -8.13
C ASN A 114 -0.76 1.75 -7.33
N LYS A 115 0.18 0.84 -7.04
CA LYS A 115 -0.08 -0.36 -6.24
C LYS A 115 -0.43 0.00 -4.79
N CYS A 116 0.35 0.90 -4.17
CA CYS A 116 0.11 1.35 -2.81
C CYS A 116 -1.27 2.02 -2.64
N ALA A 117 -1.68 2.84 -3.60
CA ALA A 117 -2.99 3.50 -3.59
C ALA A 117 -4.16 2.51 -3.78
N SER A 118 -4.01 1.54 -4.68
CA SER A 118 -5.05 0.56 -4.99
C SER A 118 -5.42 -0.33 -3.81
N MET A 119 -4.51 -0.50 -2.83
CA MET A 119 -4.70 -1.39 -1.68
C MET A 119 -5.38 -0.71 -0.48
N LYS A 120 -5.99 0.48 -0.67
CA LYS A 120 -6.68 1.27 0.38
C LYS A 120 -5.88 1.31 1.68
N LEU A 121 -4.73 1.97 1.63
CA LEU A 121 -4.14 2.49 2.84
C LEU A 121 -4.95 3.73 3.23
N ASP A 122 -5.66 3.69 4.35
CA ASP A 122 -6.16 4.91 5.02
C ASP A 122 -4.95 5.70 5.55
N VAL A 123 -4.17 6.29 4.63
CA VAL A 123 -3.01 7.11 4.97
C VAL A 123 -3.50 8.51 5.30
N ASN A 124 -3.84 8.71 6.58
CA ASN A 124 -3.96 10.04 7.13
C ASN A 124 -2.55 10.64 7.24
N PHE A 125 -2.00 11.13 6.12
CA PHE A 125 -0.79 11.95 6.11
C PHE A 125 -1.10 13.28 6.79
N GLN A 126 -1.06 13.30 8.12
CA GLN A 126 -1.03 14.54 8.89
C GLN A 126 0.34 15.19 8.66
N ARG A 127 0.48 15.86 7.50
CA ARG A 127 1.58 16.77 7.22
C ARG A 127 1.51 17.87 8.27
N LYS A 128 2.30 17.76 9.34
CA LYS A 128 2.70 18.91 10.13
C LYS A 128 3.57 19.79 9.23
N LYS A 129 2.91 20.67 8.48
CA LYS A 129 3.55 21.76 7.75
C LYS A 129 4.15 22.67 8.82
N GLY A 130 5.46 22.56 9.04
CA GLY A 130 6.20 23.49 9.88
C GLY A 130 6.13 24.88 9.28
N THR A 131 5.16 25.68 9.72
CA THR A 131 5.12 27.12 9.45
C THR A 131 6.37 27.74 10.09
N VAL A 132 7.38 28.01 9.26
CA VAL A 132 8.39 29.02 9.58
C VAL A 132 7.63 30.35 9.64
N LYS A 133 7.22 30.74 10.85
CA LYS A 133 6.71 32.10 11.10
C LYS A 133 7.92 33.02 10.96
N SER A 134 7.96 33.76 9.85
CA SER A 134 8.79 34.94 9.72
C SER A 134 8.47 35.88 10.88
N LEU A 135 9.38 35.99 11.84
CA LEU A 135 9.27 36.96 12.93
C LEU A 135 9.61 38.33 12.35
N HIS A 136 8.58 39.05 11.90
CA HIS A 136 8.68 40.50 11.74
C HIS A 136 8.79 41.11 13.13
N TYR A 137 9.98 41.61 13.48
CA TYR A 137 10.14 42.53 14.59
C TYR A 137 9.67 43.91 14.12
N THR A 138 8.49 44.33 14.56
CA THR A 138 8.12 45.75 14.55
C THR A 138 8.84 46.43 15.72
N ILE A 139 9.82 47.27 15.40
CA ILE A 139 10.36 48.25 16.33
C ILE A 139 9.29 49.33 16.49
N THR A 140 8.72 49.45 17.68
CA THR A 140 7.86 50.58 18.06
C THR A 140 8.55 51.39 19.15
N SER A 141 8.85 52.65 18.78
CA SER A 141 9.25 53.86 19.55
C SER A 141 10.19 53.74 20.74
#